data_AF-A0A8S3IT56-F1
#
_entry.id   AF-A0A8S3IT56-F1
#
_cell.length_a   1.000
_cell.length_b   1.000
_cell.length_c   1.000
_cell.angle_alpha   90.00
_cell.angle_beta   90.00
_cell.angle_gamma   90.00
#
_symmetry.space_group_name_H-M   'P 1'
#
loop_
_entity.id
_entity.type
_entity.pdbx_description
1 polymer ?
#
loop_
_entity_poly.entity_id
_entity_poly.type
_entity_poly.pdbx_seq_one_letter_code
_entity_poly.pdbx_strand_id
1 'polypeptide(L)'
;AIVPSEFNIDHDHIPVIACNRDLVFKAAADLPRFGHGAFLACLETLYKNLSGNDLKYTAFVGKPYEISYQYAEAMANKIALANGQPKVEKIYFVGDNPDVDIVGANMYNNILKQTTLPKISLSGYSLLSDTTFLSATACDSILVCTGVYDPKKHKIDGKNPWKLPTNIALDVLEAVKYVLSKEGCTGNVNY
;
A
#
# COMPACT_ATOMS: atom_id res chain seq x y z
N ALA A 1 2.63 38.46 11.00
CA ALA A 1 2.99 38.88 9.63
C ALA A 1 1.69 39.12 8.88
N ILE A 2 1.59 40.25 8.18
CA ILE A 2 0.41 40.67 7.43
C ILE A 2 0.28 39.73 6.22
N VAL A 3 -0.79 38.93 6.16
CA VAL A 3 -1.11 38.11 4.99
C VAL A 3 -1.78 39.04 3.97
N PRO A 4 -1.27 39.21 2.74
CA PRO A 4 -1.86 40.10 1.76
C PRO A 4 -3.28 39.66 1.40
N SER A 5 -4.22 40.61 1.38
CA SER A 5 -5.66 40.41 1.25
C SER A 5 -6.16 40.12 -0.17
N GLU A 6 -5.36 39.53 -1.06
CA GLU A 6 -5.72 39.45 -2.50
C GLU A 6 -5.47 38.09 -3.18
N PHE A 7 -5.34 36.99 -2.45
CA PHE A 7 -5.46 35.66 -3.06
C PHE A 7 -6.88 35.13 -2.89
N ASN A 8 -7.81 35.65 -3.70
CA ASN A 8 -9.11 35.01 -3.88
C ASN A 8 -8.89 33.77 -4.78
N ILE A 9 -8.38 32.69 -4.16
CA ILE A 9 -8.16 31.41 -4.82
C ILE A 9 -9.56 30.86 -5.10
N ASP A 10 -9.86 30.72 -6.39
CA ASP A 10 -11.07 30.08 -6.89
C ASP A 10 -11.38 28.79 -6.11
N HIS A 11 -12.65 28.51 -5.85
CA HIS A 11 -13.09 27.50 -4.86
C HIS A 11 -12.60 26.06 -5.15
N ASP A 12 -12.07 25.83 -6.36
CA ASP A 12 -11.41 24.61 -6.77
C ASP A 12 -9.94 24.89 -7.14
N HIS A 13 -9.04 24.61 -6.19
CA HIS A 13 -7.61 24.60 -6.47
C HIS A 13 -7.27 23.50 -7.50
N ILE A 14 -6.11 23.62 -8.17
CA ILE A 14 -5.64 22.58 -9.08
C ILE A 14 -5.63 21.18 -8.41
N PRO A 15 -5.89 20.09 -9.15
CA PRO A 15 -5.92 18.75 -8.57
C PRO A 15 -4.62 18.40 -7.81
N VAL A 16 -4.76 17.93 -6.57
CA VAL A 16 -3.64 17.51 -5.71
C VAL A 16 -3.75 16.02 -5.43
N ILE A 17 -2.69 15.28 -5.76
CA ILE A 17 -2.61 13.83 -5.53
C ILE A 17 -1.53 13.58 -4.48
N ALA A 18 -1.92 12.92 -3.39
CA ALA A 18 -0.99 12.48 -2.35
C ALA A 18 -0.58 11.02 -2.59
N CYS A 19 0.72 10.75 -2.70
CA CYS A 19 1.23 9.43 -3.09
C CYS A 19 1.78 8.57 -1.95
N ASN A 20 1.93 9.15 -0.76
CA ASN A 20 2.23 8.44 0.47
C ASN A 20 1.78 9.32 1.65
N ARG A 21 1.12 8.75 2.67
CA ARG A 21 0.72 9.48 3.88
C ARG A 21 1.55 9.15 5.12
N ASP A 22 2.60 8.35 4.96
CA ASP A 22 3.50 7.99 6.05
C ASP A 22 4.17 9.23 6.64
N LEU A 23 3.88 9.50 7.92
CA LEU A 23 4.49 10.61 8.64
C LEU A 23 5.99 10.38 8.84
N VAL A 24 6.39 9.14 9.09
CA VAL A 24 7.78 8.74 9.30
C VAL A 24 8.10 7.44 8.56
N PHE A 25 9.35 7.29 8.17
CA PHE A 25 9.89 6.05 7.62
C PHE A 25 11.22 5.68 8.30
N LYS A 26 11.55 4.39 8.31
CA LYS A 26 12.80 3.86 8.83
C LYS A 26 13.78 3.63 7.67
N ALA A 27 14.97 4.23 7.77
CA ALA A 27 16.06 4.07 6.81
C ALA A 27 17.32 3.58 7.54
N ALA A 28 18.49 3.60 6.91
CA ALA A 28 19.75 3.16 7.50
C ALA A 28 20.22 3.93 8.75
N ALA A 29 19.50 4.97 9.19
CA ALA A 29 19.83 5.75 10.37
C ALA A 29 19.04 5.29 11.61
N ASP A 30 19.63 5.48 12.79
CA ASP A 30 19.06 5.00 14.07
C ASP A 30 17.72 5.64 14.45
N LEU A 31 17.42 6.83 13.91
CA LEU A 31 16.18 7.56 14.16
C LEU A 31 15.26 7.55 12.92
N PRO A 32 13.94 7.35 13.10
CA PRO A 32 12.96 7.52 12.04
C PRO A 32 13.03 8.93 11.43
N ARG A 33 12.85 9.02 10.11
CA ARG A 33 12.87 10.29 9.35
C ARG A 33 11.47 10.66 8.91
N PHE A 34 11.21 11.96 8.76
CA PHE A 34 9.94 12.42 8.20
C PHE A 34 9.74 11.90 6.78
N GLY A 35 8.59 11.29 6.54
CA GLY A 35 8.13 10.84 5.25
C GLY A 35 7.30 11.90 4.52
N HIS A 36 6.69 11.50 3.42
CA HIS A 36 5.84 12.38 2.61
C HIS A 36 4.63 12.92 3.40
N GLY A 37 4.11 12.17 4.38
CA GLY A 37 3.02 12.61 5.24
C GLY A 37 3.35 13.87 6.06
N ALA A 38 4.61 14.06 6.47
CA ALA A 38 5.03 15.28 7.15
C ALA A 38 4.97 16.49 6.21
N PHE A 39 5.37 16.32 4.95
CA PHE A 39 5.24 17.34 3.92
C PHE A 39 3.76 17.69 3.67
N LEU A 40 2.87 16.69 3.58
CA LEU A 40 1.43 16.91 3.44
C LEU A 40 0.86 17.72 4.61
N ALA A 41 1.22 17.39 5.85
CA ALA A 41 0.77 18.13 7.03
C ALA A 41 1.23 19.61 7.00
N CYS A 42 2.47 19.86 6.58
CA CYS A 42 2.96 21.22 6.37
C CYS A 42 2.17 21.93 5.26
N LEU A 43 1.93 21.26 4.14
CA LEU A 43 1.18 21.81 3.00
C LEU A 43 -0.26 22.16 3.37
N GLU A 44 -0.97 21.27 4.07
CA GLU A 44 -2.33 21.48 4.59
C GLU A 44 -2.37 22.73 5.48
N THR A 45 -1.42 22.84 6.41
CA THR A 45 -1.32 23.98 7.34
C THR A 45 -1.08 25.29 6.60
N LEU A 46 -0.13 25.31 5.66
CA LEU A 46 0.19 26.50 4.87
C LEU A 46 -0.98 26.90 3.97
N TYR A 47 -1.64 25.93 3.32
CA TYR A 47 -2.80 26.19 2.46
C TYR A 47 -3.95 26.79 3.27
N LYS A 48 -4.24 26.24 4.46
CA LYS A 48 -5.28 26.76 5.35
C LYS A 48 -4.97 28.18 5.81
N ASN A 49 -3.73 28.45 6.19
CA ASN A 49 -3.32 29.77 6.67
C ASN A 49 -3.36 30.85 5.57
N LEU A 50 -3.12 30.48 4.31
CA LEU A 50 -3.11 31.41 3.18
C LEU A 50 -4.50 31.60 2.56
N SER A 51 -5.29 30.53 2.44
CA SER A 51 -6.57 30.54 1.72
C SER A 51 -7.80 30.60 2.63
N GLY A 52 -7.67 30.25 3.92
CA GLY A 52 -8.79 30.04 4.83
C GLY A 52 -9.53 28.70 4.65
N ASN A 53 -9.24 27.95 3.58
CA ASN A 53 -9.92 26.71 3.22
C ASN A 53 -9.08 25.47 3.55
N ASP A 54 -9.73 24.33 3.78
CA ASP A 54 -9.02 23.05 3.92
C ASP A 54 -8.57 22.54 2.55
N LEU A 55 -7.36 22.01 2.47
CA LEU A 55 -6.84 21.43 1.23
C LEU A 55 -7.63 20.17 0.88
N LYS A 56 -8.18 20.09 -0.33
CA LYS A 56 -8.87 18.89 -0.83
C LYS A 56 -7.90 18.05 -1.65
N TYR A 57 -7.83 16.75 -1.40
CA TYR A 57 -7.06 15.84 -2.24
C TYR A 57 -7.96 15.24 -3.31
N THR A 58 -7.50 15.27 -4.55
CA THR A 58 -8.17 14.62 -5.69
C THR A 58 -8.07 13.11 -5.58
N ALA A 59 -6.90 12.61 -5.15
CA ALA A 59 -6.68 11.19 -4.97
C ALA A 59 -5.62 10.94 -3.89
N PHE A 60 -5.78 9.82 -3.20
CA PHE A 60 -4.71 9.21 -2.41
C PHE A 60 -4.25 7.95 -3.12
N VAL A 61 -2.96 7.91 -3.43
CA VAL A 61 -2.28 6.73 -3.99
C VAL A 61 -1.16 6.30 -3.04
N GLY A 62 -0.60 5.14 -3.28
CA GLY A 62 0.32 4.48 -2.35
C GLY A 62 -0.41 3.47 -1.46
N LYS A 63 0.35 2.68 -0.71
CA LYS A 63 -0.24 1.81 0.32
C LYS A 63 -0.87 2.68 1.42
N PRO A 64 -2.00 2.29 2.03
CA PRO A 64 -2.72 1.02 1.88
C PRO A 64 -3.81 1.04 0.78
N TYR A 65 -3.82 2.03 -0.13
CA TYR A 65 -4.91 2.21 -1.07
C TYR A 65 -4.94 1.15 -2.19
N GLU A 66 -6.16 0.68 -2.52
CA GLU A 66 -6.44 -0.39 -3.49
C GLU A 66 -5.68 -0.22 -4.81
N ILE A 67 -5.66 1.00 -5.35
CA ILE A 67 -5.03 1.32 -6.63
C ILE A 67 -3.56 0.88 -6.71
N SER A 68 -2.82 0.97 -5.61
CA SER A 68 -1.42 0.54 -5.57
C SER A 68 -1.28 -0.98 -5.64
N TYR A 69 -2.23 -1.72 -5.07
CA TYR A 69 -2.25 -3.18 -5.12
C TYR A 69 -2.71 -3.70 -6.50
N GLN A 70 -3.72 -3.05 -7.11
CA GLN A 70 -4.12 -3.32 -8.49
C GLN A 70 -2.97 -3.05 -9.47
N TYR A 71 -2.25 -1.94 -9.29
CA TYR A 71 -1.08 -1.63 -10.12
C TYR A 71 0.03 -2.67 -9.95
N ALA A 72 0.32 -3.09 -8.71
CA ALA A 72 1.30 -4.14 -8.44
C ALA A 72 0.93 -5.48 -9.10
N GLU A 73 -0.34 -5.88 -9.02
CA GLU A 73 -0.88 -7.04 -9.73
C GLU A 73 -0.67 -6.91 -11.25
N ALA A 74 -1.08 -5.79 -11.84
CA ALA A 74 -0.98 -5.57 -13.27
C ALA A 74 0.47 -5.65 -13.75
N MET A 75 1.41 -5.09 -12.98
CA MET A 75 2.84 -5.17 -13.27
C MET A 75 3.38 -6.60 -13.14
N ALA A 76 3.00 -7.33 -12.10
CA ALA A 76 3.36 -8.75 -11.95
C ALA A 76 2.89 -9.58 -13.16
N ASN A 77 1.66 -9.34 -13.64
CA ASN A 77 1.12 -10.01 -14.82
C ASN A 77 1.82 -9.63 -16.12
N LYS A 78 2.19 -8.35 -16.29
CA LYS A 78 3.02 -7.93 -17.44
C LYS A 78 4.37 -8.64 -17.44
N ILE A 79 5.03 -8.73 -16.29
CA ILE A 79 6.31 -9.43 -16.14
C ILE A 79 6.15 -10.94 -16.40
N ALA A 80 5.11 -11.58 -15.86
CA ALA A 80 4.85 -12.99 -16.08
C ALA A 80 4.67 -13.31 -17.58
N LEU A 81 3.81 -12.56 -18.26
CA LEU A 81 3.55 -12.72 -19.69
C LEU A 81 4.79 -12.47 -20.55
N ALA A 82 5.60 -11.45 -20.21
CA ALA A 82 6.86 -11.19 -20.89
C ALA A 82 7.87 -12.34 -20.76
N ASN A 83 7.77 -13.14 -19.68
CA ASN A 83 8.59 -14.33 -19.45
C ASN A 83 7.92 -15.64 -19.92
N GLY A 84 6.82 -15.57 -20.69
CA GLY A 84 6.08 -16.74 -21.16
C GLY A 84 5.37 -17.52 -20.04
N GLN A 85 5.17 -16.91 -18.88
CA GLN A 85 4.44 -17.49 -17.75
C GLN A 85 2.96 -17.11 -17.81
N PRO A 86 2.06 -17.95 -17.25
CA PRO A 86 0.66 -17.57 -17.09
C PRO A 86 0.52 -16.37 -16.13
N LYS A 87 -0.63 -15.71 -16.21
CA LYS A 87 -0.98 -14.65 -15.26
C LYS A 87 -1.06 -15.22 -13.83
N VAL A 88 -0.72 -14.39 -12.84
CA VAL A 88 -0.71 -14.74 -11.43
C VAL A 88 -2.12 -14.89 -10.87
N GLU A 89 -2.41 -16.04 -10.26
CA GLU A 89 -3.69 -16.30 -9.58
C GLU A 89 -3.66 -15.85 -8.11
N LYS A 90 -2.50 -15.96 -7.47
CA LYS A 90 -2.31 -15.62 -6.06
C LYS A 90 -1.11 -14.71 -5.86
N ILE A 91 -1.27 -13.69 -5.03
CA ILE A 91 -0.21 -12.72 -4.71
C ILE A 91 0.13 -12.78 -3.23
N TYR A 92 1.42 -12.73 -2.90
CA TYR A 92 1.90 -12.63 -1.54
C TYR A 92 2.52 -11.25 -1.32
N PHE A 93 1.90 -10.44 -0.46
CA PHE A 93 2.41 -9.13 -0.09
C PHE A 93 3.26 -9.27 1.18
N VAL A 94 4.56 -9.07 1.04
CA VAL A 94 5.52 -9.09 2.16
C VAL A 94 5.85 -7.66 2.55
N GLY A 95 5.69 -7.32 3.84
CA GLY A 95 5.94 -5.97 4.34
C GLY A 95 6.18 -5.93 5.84
N ASP A 96 6.65 -4.79 6.34
CA ASP A 96 7.10 -4.59 7.71
C ASP A 96 6.22 -3.65 8.52
N ASN A 97 5.25 -2.98 7.89
CA ASN A 97 4.35 -2.05 8.55
C ASN A 97 2.91 -2.60 8.62
N PRO A 98 2.41 -2.99 9.81
CA PRO A 98 1.07 -3.53 9.98
C PRO A 98 -0.03 -2.59 9.50
N ASP A 99 0.15 -1.28 9.69
CA ASP A 99 -0.87 -0.27 9.40
C ASP A 99 -0.94 0.09 7.91
N VAL A 100 0.05 -0.33 7.12
CA VAL A 100 0.21 0.06 5.71
C VAL A 100 0.24 -1.18 4.80
N ASP A 101 1.19 -2.08 5.03
CA ASP A 101 1.38 -3.28 4.20
C ASP A 101 0.31 -4.32 4.47
N ILE A 102 0.08 -4.64 5.75
CA ILE A 102 -0.83 -5.72 6.14
C ILE A 102 -2.27 -5.28 5.94
N VAL A 103 -2.63 -4.08 6.40
CA VAL A 103 -3.95 -3.50 6.16
C VAL A 103 -4.27 -3.42 4.67
N GLY A 104 -3.36 -2.88 3.85
CA GLY A 104 -3.61 -2.74 2.42
C GLY A 104 -3.76 -4.10 1.71
N ALA A 105 -2.90 -5.06 2.03
CA ALA A 105 -2.99 -6.41 1.47
C ALA A 105 -4.29 -7.12 1.88
N ASN A 106 -4.70 -7.00 3.14
CA ASN A 106 -5.94 -7.61 3.63
C ASN A 106 -7.18 -6.96 3.03
N MET A 107 -7.22 -5.63 2.91
CA MET A 107 -8.28 -4.90 2.20
C MET A 107 -8.39 -5.36 0.75
N TYR A 108 -7.26 -5.49 0.08
CA TYR A 108 -7.22 -5.96 -1.30
C TYR A 108 -7.71 -7.41 -1.43
N ASN A 109 -7.28 -8.32 -0.56
CA ASN A 109 -7.77 -9.71 -0.54
C ASN A 109 -9.29 -9.77 -0.36
N ASN A 110 -9.84 -8.91 0.50
CA ASN A 110 -11.29 -8.82 0.68
C ASN A 110 -12.00 -8.38 -0.60
N ILE A 111 -11.45 -7.41 -1.34
CA ILE A 111 -11.98 -7.00 -2.64
C ILE A 111 -11.92 -8.18 -3.62
N LEU A 112 -10.79 -8.90 -3.71
CA LEU A 112 -10.66 -10.07 -4.58
C LEU A 112 -11.71 -11.14 -4.29
N LYS A 113 -12.01 -11.41 -3.02
CA LYS A 113 -13.04 -12.37 -2.59
C LYS A 113 -14.48 -11.92 -2.88
N GLN A 114 -14.73 -10.61 -2.86
CA GLN A 114 -16.07 -10.06 -3.14
C GLN A 114 -16.36 -9.97 -4.64
N THR A 115 -15.33 -9.97 -5.48
CA THR A 115 -15.48 -9.76 -6.93
C THR A 115 -15.74 -11.09 -7.64
N THR A 116 -17.01 -11.52 -7.72
CA THR A 116 -17.45 -12.66 -8.58
C THR A 116 -17.71 -12.25 -10.04
N LEU A 117 -17.43 -11.00 -10.41
CA LEU A 117 -17.71 -10.37 -11.71
C LEU A 117 -16.46 -9.63 -12.23
N PRO A 118 -16.38 -9.20 -13.50
CA PRO A 118 -15.20 -8.48 -14.02
C PRO A 118 -14.86 -7.27 -13.13
N LYS A 119 -13.57 -7.15 -12.78
CA LYS A 119 -12.99 -6.16 -11.85
C LYS A 119 -13.28 -4.72 -12.31
N ILE A 120 -14.46 -4.20 -11.98
CA ILE A 120 -14.78 -2.77 -12.12
C ILE A 120 -14.39 -2.11 -10.80
N SER A 121 -13.33 -1.30 -10.84
CA SER A 121 -12.80 -0.58 -9.69
C SER A 121 -13.91 0.20 -8.98
N LEU A 122 -14.11 -0.07 -7.69
CA LEU A 122 -15.13 0.58 -6.84
C LEU A 122 -14.75 2.03 -6.48
N SER A 123 -13.49 2.38 -6.72
CA SER A 123 -12.99 3.74 -6.60
C SER A 123 -12.94 4.37 -7.99
N GLY A 124 -13.36 5.61 -8.15
CA GLY A 124 -13.38 6.35 -9.43
C GLY A 124 -12.01 6.51 -10.13
N TYR A 125 -10.99 5.77 -9.70
CA TYR A 125 -9.64 5.70 -10.26
C TYR A 125 -9.48 4.62 -11.35
N SER A 126 -10.59 4.12 -11.90
CA SER A 126 -10.66 3.18 -13.04
C SER A 126 -9.72 3.56 -14.21
N LEU A 127 -9.37 4.85 -14.34
CA LEU A 127 -8.46 5.38 -15.36
C LEU A 127 -6.97 5.00 -15.19
N LEU A 128 -6.54 4.50 -14.03
CA LEU A 128 -5.10 4.33 -13.73
C LEU A 128 -4.61 2.88 -13.75
N SER A 129 -5.50 1.89 -13.63
CA SER A 129 -5.13 0.47 -13.70
C SER A 129 -5.77 -0.18 -14.92
N ASP A 130 -4.94 -0.69 -15.84
CA ASP A 130 -5.40 -1.52 -16.95
C ASP A 130 -5.97 -2.84 -16.42
N THR A 131 -7.30 -2.92 -16.36
CA THR A 131 -8.04 -4.05 -15.78
C THR A 131 -7.79 -5.36 -16.52
N THR A 132 -7.28 -5.31 -17.77
CA THR A 132 -6.94 -6.51 -18.55
C THR A 132 -5.83 -7.34 -17.90
N PHE A 133 -4.99 -6.72 -17.07
CA PHE A 133 -3.90 -7.39 -16.37
C PHE A 133 -4.24 -7.76 -14.93
N LEU A 134 -5.52 -7.69 -14.54
CA LEU A 134 -5.97 -8.09 -13.21
C LEU A 134 -6.64 -9.48 -13.30
N SER A 135 -6.04 -10.50 -12.69
CA SER A 135 -6.43 -11.92 -12.76
C SER A 135 -6.34 -12.71 -11.43
N ALA A 136 -5.63 -12.19 -10.43
CA ALA A 136 -5.53 -12.76 -9.10
C ALA A 136 -6.91 -12.85 -8.45
N THR A 137 -7.13 -13.96 -7.76
CA THR A 137 -8.37 -14.32 -7.05
C THR A 137 -8.19 -14.28 -5.54
N ALA A 138 -6.94 -14.30 -5.06
CA ALA A 138 -6.60 -14.18 -3.65
C ALA A 138 -5.24 -13.50 -3.46
N CYS A 139 -5.05 -12.90 -2.29
CA CYS A 139 -3.72 -12.55 -1.82
C CYS A 139 -3.54 -12.84 -0.33
N ASP A 140 -2.30 -13.01 0.09
CA ASP A 140 -1.90 -13.22 1.48
C ASP A 140 -0.93 -12.12 1.92
N SER A 141 -1.05 -11.71 3.18
CA SER A 141 -0.18 -10.71 3.80
C SER A 141 0.85 -11.38 4.72
N ILE A 142 2.13 -11.05 4.57
CA ILE A 142 3.21 -11.59 5.39
C ILE A 142 3.94 -10.43 6.07
N LEU A 143 3.88 -10.39 7.40
CA LEU A 143 4.55 -9.38 8.21
C LEU A 143 5.99 -9.83 8.54
N VAL A 144 6.99 -9.05 8.16
CA VAL A 144 8.40 -9.30 8.52
C VAL A 144 8.84 -8.46 9.72
N CYS A 145 9.77 -8.98 10.51
CA CYS A 145 10.24 -8.35 11.75
C CYS A 145 11.50 -7.48 11.57
N THR A 146 11.92 -7.21 10.33
CA THR A 146 13.17 -6.51 10.01
C THR A 146 13.01 -4.99 9.83
N GLY A 147 11.84 -4.42 10.11
CA GLY A 147 11.51 -3.03 9.75
C GLY A 147 10.81 -2.23 10.85
N VAL A 148 9.67 -1.62 10.51
CA VAL A 148 8.82 -0.82 11.41
C VAL A 148 8.24 -1.68 12.53
N TYR A 149 7.71 -2.85 12.20
CA TYR A 149 7.26 -3.83 13.19
C TYR A 149 8.46 -4.43 13.93
N ASP A 150 8.30 -4.54 15.24
CA ASP A 150 9.27 -5.12 16.16
C ASP A 150 8.47 -5.96 17.15
N PRO A 151 8.55 -7.30 17.10
CA PRO A 151 7.74 -8.18 17.93
C PRO A 151 8.01 -8.04 19.43
N LYS A 152 9.14 -7.42 19.83
CA LYS A 152 9.46 -7.14 21.25
C LYS A 152 8.77 -5.88 21.75
N LYS A 153 8.50 -4.91 20.87
CA LYS A 153 7.95 -3.59 21.23
C LYS A 153 6.48 -3.46 20.89
N HIS A 154 6.03 -4.14 19.84
CA HIS A 154 4.70 -4.02 19.28
C HIS A 154 3.91 -5.30 19.51
N LYS A 155 2.62 -5.14 19.81
CA LYS A 155 1.64 -6.23 19.77
C LYS A 155 0.75 -6.01 18.56
N ILE A 156 0.51 -7.07 17.79
CA ILE A 156 -0.48 -7.01 16.72
C ILE A 156 -1.86 -6.85 17.37
N ASP A 157 -2.64 -5.92 16.83
CA ASP A 157 -4.01 -5.69 17.27
C ASP A 157 -4.90 -6.84 16.79
N GLY A 158 -5.03 -7.88 17.61
CA GLY A 158 -5.85 -9.05 17.32
C GLY A 158 -7.36 -8.78 17.27
N LYS A 159 -7.82 -7.58 17.63
CA LYS A 159 -9.24 -7.21 17.51
C LYS A 159 -9.56 -6.64 16.14
N ASN A 160 -8.57 -6.12 15.42
CA ASN A 160 -8.75 -5.54 14.10
C ASN A 160 -8.37 -6.58 13.03
N PRO A 161 -9.35 -7.19 12.32
CA PRO A 161 -9.06 -8.22 11.33
C PRO A 161 -8.20 -7.70 10.17
N TRP A 162 -8.22 -6.40 9.88
CA TRP A 162 -7.40 -5.79 8.84
C TRP A 162 -5.92 -5.75 9.19
N LYS A 163 -5.55 -5.78 10.48
CA LYS A 163 -4.15 -5.76 10.93
C LYS A 163 -3.57 -7.14 11.18
N LEU A 164 -4.37 -8.20 11.05
CA LEU A 164 -3.92 -9.57 11.24
C LEU A 164 -3.22 -10.07 9.97
N PRO A 165 -1.90 -10.32 9.98
CA PRO A 165 -1.22 -10.88 8.82
C PRO A 165 -1.58 -12.35 8.64
N THR A 166 -1.57 -12.84 7.40
CA THR A 166 -1.70 -14.29 7.12
C THR A 166 -0.56 -15.08 7.77
N ASN A 167 0.66 -14.53 7.77
CA ASN A 167 1.81 -15.12 8.46
C ASN A 167 2.76 -14.03 8.98
N ILE A 168 3.54 -14.36 10.02
CA ILE A 168 4.64 -13.52 10.50
C ILE A 168 5.94 -14.27 10.22
N ALA A 169 6.89 -13.59 9.59
CA ALA A 169 8.22 -14.12 9.33
C ALA A 169 9.29 -13.27 10.04
N LEU A 170 10.41 -13.90 10.38
CA LEU A 170 11.53 -13.18 10.99
C LEU A 170 12.09 -12.13 10.02
N ASP A 171 12.24 -12.52 8.76
CA ASP A 171 12.77 -11.69 7.67
C ASP A 171 12.14 -12.10 6.32
N VAL A 172 12.64 -11.48 5.24
CA VAL A 172 12.17 -11.76 3.87
C VAL A 172 12.54 -13.17 3.41
N LEU A 173 13.67 -13.72 3.87
CA LEU A 173 14.08 -15.07 3.47
C LEU A 173 13.10 -16.11 4.03
N GLU A 174 12.75 -16.01 5.31
CA GLU A 174 11.75 -16.86 5.94
C GLU A 174 10.35 -16.66 5.34
N ALA A 175 10.00 -15.44 4.94
CA ALA A 175 8.76 -15.18 4.21
C ALA A 175 8.71 -15.92 2.87
N VAL A 176 9.79 -15.87 2.08
CA VAL A 176 9.89 -16.58 0.80
C VAL A 176 9.86 -18.09 0.99
N LYS A 177 10.59 -18.63 1.98
CA LYS A 177 10.54 -20.08 2.30
C LYS A 177 9.12 -20.52 2.66
N TYR A 178 8.41 -19.72 3.47
CA TYR A 178 7.01 -19.99 3.81
C TYR A 178 6.13 -20.01 2.56
N VAL A 179 6.26 -19.03 1.66
CA VAL A 179 5.49 -18.98 0.41
C VAL A 179 5.76 -20.21 -0.46
N LEU A 180 7.03 -20.53 -0.70
CA LEU A 180 7.41 -21.69 -1.51
C LEU A 180 6.88 -22.99 -0.90
N SER A 181 7.03 -23.18 0.40
CA SER A 181 6.48 -24.34 1.10
C SER A 181 4.96 -24.43 0.97
N LYS A 182 4.25 -23.30 1.05
CA LYS A 182 2.78 -23.24 0.95
C LYS A 182 2.27 -23.57 -0.46
N GLU A 183 3.04 -23.23 -1.47
CA GLU A 183 2.77 -23.55 -2.88
C GLU A 183 3.32 -24.94 -3.30
N GLY A 184 3.84 -25.73 -2.35
CA GLY A 184 4.33 -27.09 -2.61
C GLY A 184 5.75 -27.16 -3.21
N CYS A 185 6.45 -26.04 -3.34
CA CYS A 185 7.84 -25.97 -3.79
C CYS A 185 8.79 -26.32 -2.64
N THR A 186 8.94 -27.62 -2.36
CA THR A 186 9.76 -28.17 -1.25
C THR A 186 11.15 -28.66 -1.67
N GLY A 187 11.60 -28.30 -2.88
CA GLY A 187 12.98 -28.61 -3.30
C GLY A 187 14.00 -27.89 -2.42
N ASN A 188 15.14 -28.52 -2.14
CA ASN A 188 16.27 -27.91 -1.41
C ASN A 188 16.70 -26.61 -2.11
N VAL A 189 16.12 -25.49 -1.72
CA VAL A 189 16.59 -24.17 -2.13
C VAL A 189 17.79 -23.87 -1.24
N ASN A 190 18.96 -24.33 -1.69
CA ASN A 190 20.23 -23.92 -1.11
C ASN A 190 20.40 -22.44 -1.47
N TYR A 191 20.21 -21.57 -0.48
CA TYR A 191 20.53 -20.14 -0.56
C TYR A 191 21.96 -19.92 -0.08
#